data_AF-A0A0H1QYQ9-F1
#
_entry.id   AF-A0A0H1QYQ9-F1
#
_cell.length_a   1.000
_cell.length_b   1.000
_cell.length_c   1.000
_cell.angle_alpha   90.00
_cell.angle_beta   90.00
_cell.angle_gamma   90.00
#
_symmetry.space_group_name_H-M   'P 1'
#
loop_
_entity.id
_entity.type
_entity.pdbx_description
1 polymer ?
#
loop_
_entity_poly.entity_id
_entity_poly.type
_entity_poly.pdbx_seq_one_letter_code
_entity_poly.pdbx_strand_id
1 'polypeptide(L)'
;MGMKKPGVLFIALALVLACAGAGCVQPSEEDAEAQLCQDLEELGAALESMENTSLRSSVGDIRDGRDQVRSAMESVRESAGQLANVRVDELNAAYEDLDQAVQSLPDDLTVVEAIQTIRPQIQAVRDEQRNLYADLNCTGQ
;
A
#
# COMPACT_ATOMS: atom_id res chain seq x y z
N MET A 1 -31.51 0.44 -41.61
CA MET A 1 -32.45 0.48 -40.46
C MET A 1 -31.93 -0.48 -39.41
N GLY A 2 -31.67 -0.15 -38.14
CA GLY A 2 -31.87 1.06 -37.38
C GLY A 2 -32.00 0.65 -35.90
N MET A 3 -31.08 1.15 -35.06
CA MET A 3 -31.19 1.36 -33.59
C MET A 3 -31.48 0.14 -32.68
N LYS A 4 -31.01 0.02 -31.43
CA LYS A 4 -30.46 0.97 -30.42
C LYS A 4 -29.77 0.15 -29.31
N LYS A 5 -28.59 0.58 -28.83
CA LYS A 5 -28.11 0.26 -27.46
C LYS A 5 -28.84 1.18 -26.46
N PRO A 6 -29.19 0.67 -25.28
CA PRO A 6 -28.63 1.24 -24.04
C PRO A 6 -28.30 0.10 -23.05
N GLY A 7 -27.18 0.12 -22.31
CA GLY A 7 -26.85 1.17 -21.36
C GLY A 7 -27.43 0.79 -19.99
N VAL A 8 -26.73 -0.06 -19.23
CA VAL A 8 -27.03 -0.46 -17.85
C VAL A 8 -25.68 -0.63 -17.15
N LEU A 9 -25.37 -0.08 -15.98
CA LEU A 9 -25.90 0.99 -15.13
C LEU A 9 -24.72 1.16 -14.16
N PHE A 10 -24.02 2.30 -14.21
CA PHE A 10 -23.00 2.62 -13.21
C PHE A 10 -23.71 2.67 -11.85
N ILE A 11 -23.38 1.74 -10.96
CA ILE A 11 -23.78 1.80 -9.56
C ILE A 11 -22.93 2.92 -8.94
N ALA A 12 -23.41 4.16 -9.07
CA ALA A 12 -23.01 5.22 -8.18
C ALA A 12 -23.55 4.84 -6.79
N LEU A 13 -22.67 4.34 -5.92
CA LEU A 13 -22.95 4.20 -4.50
C LEU A 13 -23.03 5.62 -3.91
N ALA A 14 -24.17 6.27 -4.10
CA ALA A 14 -24.52 7.48 -3.39
C ALA A 14 -24.77 7.09 -1.92
N LEU A 15 -23.73 7.21 -1.10
CA LEU A 15 -23.81 7.19 0.35
C LEU A 15 -24.61 8.42 0.81
N VAL A 16 -25.94 8.34 0.70
CA VAL A 16 -26.86 9.29 1.34
C VAL A 16 -26.93 8.91 2.81
N LEU A 17 -25.94 9.35 3.58
CA LEU A 17 -25.96 9.23 5.02
C LEU A 17 -26.76 10.41 5.60
N ALA A 18 -28.00 10.12 5.99
CA ALA A 18 -28.87 11.04 6.71
C ALA A 18 -28.34 11.26 8.13
N CYS A 19 -27.44 12.22 8.32
CA CYS A 19 -26.97 12.65 9.64
C CYS A 19 -27.88 13.76 10.21
N ALA A 20 -29.03 13.36 10.75
CA ALA A 20 -29.84 14.22 11.61
C ALA A 20 -29.42 14.01 13.08
N GLY A 21 -28.62 14.94 13.61
CA GLY A 21 -28.57 15.19 15.07
C GLY A 21 -27.71 14.25 15.92
N ALA A 22 -26.41 14.19 15.67
CA ALA A 22 -25.32 14.03 16.64
C ALA A 22 -24.04 13.94 15.80
N GLY A 23 -23.05 14.79 16.06
CA GLY A 23 -21.91 15.01 15.16
C GLY A 23 -21.14 13.74 14.80
N CYS A 24 -21.41 13.17 13.63
CA CYS A 24 -20.44 12.38 12.89
C CYS A 24 -19.52 13.40 12.22
N VAL A 25 -18.36 13.65 12.82
CA VAL A 25 -17.27 14.34 12.12
C VAL A 25 -16.80 13.35 11.06
N GLN A 26 -17.30 13.48 9.83
CA GLN A 26 -16.62 12.85 8.70
C GLN A 26 -15.24 13.52 8.60
N PRO A 27 -14.14 12.75 8.55
CA PRO A 27 -12.84 13.34 8.30
C PRO A 27 -12.93 14.15 7.02
N SER A 28 -12.33 15.33 7.03
CA SER A 28 -12.24 16.12 5.81
C SER A 28 -11.36 15.39 4.80
N GLU A 29 -11.51 15.71 3.51
CA GLU A 29 -10.64 15.16 2.46
C GLU A 29 -9.16 15.46 2.77
N GLU A 30 -8.87 16.63 3.34
CA GLU A 30 -7.55 17.04 3.81
C GLU A 30 -7.01 16.14 4.94
N ASP A 31 -7.86 15.75 5.91
CA ASP A 31 -7.45 14.83 6.98
C ASP A 31 -7.13 13.43 6.44
N ALA A 32 -7.91 12.96 5.47
CA ALA A 32 -7.72 11.65 4.84
C ALA A 32 -6.45 11.62 3.96
N GLU A 33 -6.15 12.71 3.24
CA GLU A 33 -4.89 12.88 2.50
C GLU A 33 -3.69 12.88 3.46
N ALA A 34 -3.78 13.62 4.57
CA ALA A 34 -2.72 13.65 5.57
C ALA A 34 -2.45 12.26 6.19
N GLN A 35 -3.52 11.51 6.50
CA GLN A 35 -3.38 10.14 6.99
C GLN A 35 -2.71 9.22 5.96
N LEU A 36 -3.09 9.33 4.69
CA LEU A 36 -2.45 8.55 3.63
C LEU A 36 -0.95 8.88 3.51
N CYS A 37 -0.58 10.16 3.60
CA CYS A 37 0.82 10.57 3.62
C CYS A 37 1.59 9.94 4.79
N GLN A 38 0.99 9.94 5.99
CA GLN A 38 1.57 9.29 7.16
C GLN A 38 1.74 7.78 6.96
N ASP A 39 0.71 7.09 6.44
CA ASP A 39 0.78 5.65 6.22
C ASP A 39 1.84 5.28 5.17
N LEU A 40 2.06 6.15 4.17
CA LEU A 40 3.14 5.99 3.19
C LEU A 40 4.52 6.18 3.82
N GLU A 41 4.68 7.09 4.78
CA GLU A 41 5.93 7.23 5.56
C GLU A 41 6.20 5.98 6.41
N GLU A 42 5.15 5.46 7.07
CA GLU A 42 5.23 4.22 7.86
C GLU A 42 5.60 3.02 6.98
N LEU A 43 5.05 2.93 5.77
CA LEU A 43 5.46 1.94 4.77
C LEU A 43 6.94 2.10 4.38
N GLY A 44 7.39 3.34 4.14
CA GLY A 44 8.79 3.65 3.88
C GLY A 44 9.72 3.18 5.00
N ALA A 45 9.35 3.46 6.24
CA ALA A 45 10.09 3.02 7.43
C ALA A 45 10.10 1.49 7.60
N ALA A 46 8.99 0.81 7.32
CA ALA A 46 8.91 -0.65 7.33
C ALA A 46 9.85 -1.28 6.28
N LEU A 47 9.89 -0.72 5.06
CA LEU A 47 10.80 -1.15 4.00
C LEU A 47 12.26 -0.93 4.36
N GLU A 48 12.58 0.20 5.00
CA GLU A 48 13.92 0.48 5.51
C GLU A 48 14.34 -0.52 6.61
N SER A 49 13.45 -0.76 7.58
CA SER A 49 13.67 -1.76 8.64
C SER A 49 13.90 -3.16 8.06
N MET A 50 13.10 -3.55 7.07
CA MET A 50 13.27 -4.82 6.38
C MET A 50 14.65 -4.92 5.70
N GLU A 51 15.09 -3.87 5.01
CA GLU A 51 16.38 -3.85 4.30
C GLU A 51 17.60 -3.81 5.23
N ASN A 52 17.50 -3.05 6.33
CA ASN A 52 18.62 -2.80 7.24
C ASN A 52 18.72 -3.80 8.39
N THR A 53 17.63 -4.46 8.75
CA THR A 53 17.56 -5.38 9.89
C THR A 53 17.17 -6.78 9.45
N SER A 54 15.94 -6.98 8.97
CA SER A 54 15.41 -8.32 8.66
C SER A 54 16.25 -9.09 7.63
N LEU A 55 16.59 -8.44 6.52
CA LEU A 55 17.39 -9.03 5.44
C LEU A 55 18.78 -9.51 5.89
N ARG A 56 19.31 -8.99 7.00
CA ARG A 56 20.68 -9.26 7.45
C ARG A 56 20.79 -10.35 8.50
N SER A 57 19.65 -10.91 8.93
CA SER A 57 19.60 -11.79 10.09
C SER A 57 19.33 -13.25 9.71
N SER A 58 18.10 -13.60 9.31
CA SER A 58 17.72 -14.96 8.93
C SER A 58 16.54 -14.96 7.95
N VAL A 59 16.28 -16.09 7.28
CA VAL A 59 15.09 -16.23 6.42
C VAL A 59 13.78 -16.05 7.23
N GLY A 60 13.78 -16.47 8.50
CA GLY A 60 12.66 -16.20 9.41
C GLY A 60 12.44 -14.71 9.63
N ASP A 61 13.50 -13.97 9.93
CA ASP A 61 13.42 -12.52 10.13
C ASP A 61 13.00 -11.77 8.84
N ILE A 62 13.33 -12.30 7.66
CA ILE A 62 12.83 -11.78 6.37
C ILE A 62 11.31 -11.89 6.28
N ARG A 63 10.74 -13.03 6.71
CA ARG A 63 9.28 -13.23 6.74
C ARG A 63 8.61 -12.31 7.75
N ASP A 64 9.22 -12.11 8.91
CA ASP A 64 8.73 -11.17 9.92
C ASP A 64 8.83 -9.71 9.44
N GLY A 65 9.89 -9.36 8.70
CA GLY A 65 10.04 -8.06 8.04
C GLY A 65 8.96 -7.83 6.99
N ARG A 66 8.67 -8.85 6.17
CA ARG A 66 7.56 -8.81 5.21
C ARG A 66 6.22 -8.60 5.90
N ASP A 67 5.98 -9.24 7.03
CA ASP A 67 4.72 -9.10 7.79
C ASP A 67 4.54 -7.67 8.35
N GLN A 68 5.63 -6.98 8.70
CA GLN A 68 5.60 -5.55 9.04
C GLN A 68 5.26 -4.68 7.82
N VAL A 69 5.89 -4.94 6.67
CA VAL A 69 5.57 -4.25 5.41
C VAL A 69 4.13 -4.49 5.00
N ARG A 70 3.61 -5.72 5.18
CA ARG A 70 2.19 -6.07 4.94
C ARG A 70 1.27 -5.19 5.77
N SER A 71 1.54 -5.07 7.07
CA SER A 71 0.71 -4.29 7.99
C SER A 71 0.69 -2.81 7.59
N ALA A 72 1.84 -2.23 7.22
CA ALA A 72 1.88 -0.85 6.73
C ALA A 72 1.16 -0.67 5.39
N MET A 73 1.27 -1.65 4.48
CA MET A 73 0.53 -1.63 3.22
C MET A 73 -0.98 -1.75 3.42
N GLU A 74 -1.44 -2.49 4.43
CA GLU A 74 -2.85 -2.54 4.82
C GLU A 74 -3.35 -1.15 5.26
N SER A 75 -2.59 -0.41 6.07
CA SER A 75 -2.91 0.98 6.45
C SER A 75 -3.02 1.89 5.22
N VAL A 76 -2.04 1.86 4.31
CA VAL A 76 -2.07 2.66 3.07
C VAL A 76 -3.31 2.36 2.23
N ARG A 77 -3.74 1.08 2.13
CA ARG A 77 -4.96 0.71 1.41
C ARG A 77 -6.20 1.25 2.09
N GLU A 78 -6.25 1.20 3.41
CA GLU A 78 -7.38 1.69 4.20
C GLU A 78 -7.53 3.21 4.08
N SER A 79 -6.45 3.98 4.20
CA SER A 79 -6.47 5.43 4.05
C SER A 79 -6.72 5.86 2.61
N ALA A 80 -6.09 5.23 1.62
CA ALA A 80 -6.37 5.50 0.21
C ALA A 80 -7.83 5.22 -0.17
N GLY A 81 -8.45 4.20 0.43
CA GLY A 81 -9.87 3.87 0.22
C GLY A 81 -10.86 4.96 0.69
N GLN A 82 -10.40 5.91 1.52
CA GLN A 82 -11.20 7.06 1.96
C GLN A 82 -11.19 8.21 0.93
N LEU A 83 -10.31 8.15 -0.07
CA LEU A 83 -10.11 9.19 -1.08
C LEU A 83 -10.62 8.72 -2.45
N ALA A 84 -11.44 9.53 -3.11
CA ALA A 84 -12.13 9.12 -4.34
C ALA A 84 -11.22 8.99 -5.57
N ASN A 85 -10.07 9.68 -5.59
CA ASN A 85 -9.22 9.83 -6.77
C ASN A 85 -7.80 9.29 -6.59
N VAL A 86 -7.51 8.62 -5.48
CA VAL A 86 -6.20 8.03 -5.23
C VAL A 86 -6.13 6.64 -5.81
N ARG A 87 -5.05 6.36 -6.55
CA ARG A 87 -4.80 5.07 -7.19
C ARG A 87 -3.58 4.43 -6.53
N VAL A 88 -3.77 3.26 -5.95
CA VAL A 88 -2.71 2.47 -5.27
C VAL A 88 -2.34 1.20 -6.05
N ASP A 89 -2.78 1.08 -7.30
CA ASP A 89 -2.65 -0.15 -8.10
C ASP A 89 -1.18 -0.56 -8.31
N GLU A 90 -0.32 0.39 -8.66
CA GLU A 90 1.10 0.14 -8.93
C GLU A 90 1.86 -0.25 -7.65
N LEU A 91 1.59 0.48 -6.56
CA LEU A 91 2.12 0.15 -5.23
C LEU A 91 1.65 -1.24 -4.75
N ASN A 92 0.38 -1.58 -4.98
CA ASN A 92 -0.16 -2.90 -4.65
C ASN A 92 0.54 -4.02 -5.44
N ALA A 93 0.71 -3.83 -6.75
CA ALA A 93 1.38 -4.81 -7.59
C ALA A 93 2.85 -5.03 -7.15
N ALA A 94 3.59 -3.95 -6.89
CA ALA A 94 4.95 -4.04 -6.40
C ALA A 94 5.03 -4.77 -5.03
N TYR A 95 4.07 -4.50 -4.14
CA TYR A 95 3.99 -5.19 -2.86
C TYR A 95 3.66 -6.68 -3.03
N GLU A 96 2.74 -7.04 -3.93
CA GLU A 96 2.39 -8.44 -4.21
C GLU A 96 3.59 -9.22 -4.74
N ASP A 97 4.43 -8.61 -5.58
CA ASP A 97 5.68 -9.20 -6.05
C ASP A 97 6.68 -9.44 -4.90
N LEU A 98 6.82 -8.47 -3.98
CA LEU A 98 7.63 -8.63 -2.76
C LEU A 98 7.09 -9.76 -1.87
N ASP A 99 5.79 -9.75 -1.61
CA ASP A 99 5.10 -10.75 -0.80
C ASP A 99 5.31 -12.16 -1.36
N GLN A 100 5.08 -12.32 -2.67
CA GLN A 100 5.27 -13.60 -3.36
C GLN A 100 6.73 -14.04 -3.33
N ALA A 101 7.68 -13.13 -3.54
CA ALA A 101 9.11 -13.45 -3.50
C ALA A 101 9.52 -13.98 -2.12
N VAL A 102 9.03 -13.39 -1.03
CA VAL A 102 9.30 -13.84 0.35
C VAL A 102 8.63 -15.17 0.66
N GLN A 103 7.36 -15.35 0.25
CA GLN A 103 6.64 -16.61 0.46
C GLN A 103 7.27 -17.79 -0.29
N SER A 104 7.91 -17.50 -1.43
CA SER A 104 8.55 -18.51 -2.28
C SER A 104 9.96 -18.90 -1.82
N LEU A 105 10.51 -18.25 -0.78
CA LEU A 105 11.83 -18.60 -0.26
C LEU A 105 11.79 -19.98 0.42
N PRO A 106 12.64 -20.94 -0.02
CA PRO A 106 12.84 -22.21 0.69
C PRO A 106 13.32 -21.98 2.12
N ASP A 107 12.92 -22.85 3.05
CA ASP A 107 13.34 -22.75 4.46
C ASP A 107 14.84 -23.02 4.65
N ASP A 108 15.49 -23.72 3.72
CA ASP A 108 16.92 -24.05 3.72
C ASP A 108 17.77 -23.09 2.86
N LEU A 109 17.16 -22.06 2.27
CA LEU A 109 17.86 -21.06 1.47
C LEU A 109 18.84 -20.27 2.34
N THR A 110 20.02 -19.97 1.79
CA THR A 110 20.96 -19.11 2.51
C THR A 110 20.45 -17.67 2.56
N VAL A 111 20.78 -16.94 3.64
CA VAL A 111 20.40 -15.53 3.79
C VAL A 111 20.94 -14.68 2.64
N VAL A 112 22.12 -14.99 2.10
CA VAL A 112 22.72 -14.25 0.98
C VAL A 112 21.90 -14.40 -0.31
N GLU A 113 21.43 -15.61 -0.62
CA GLU A 113 20.57 -15.87 -1.78
C GLU A 113 19.18 -15.24 -1.60
N ALA A 114 18.64 -15.31 -0.38
CA ALA A 114 17.39 -14.62 -0.04
C ALA A 114 17.49 -13.11 -0.29
N ILE A 115 18.56 -12.46 0.19
CA ILE A 115 18.81 -11.03 -0.05
C ILE A 115 18.81 -10.69 -1.54
N GLN A 116 19.50 -11.50 -2.36
CA GLN A 116 19.58 -11.26 -3.81
C GLN A 116 18.22 -11.33 -4.49
N THR A 117 17.34 -12.19 -3.99
CA THR A 117 15.98 -12.36 -4.50
C THR A 117 15.05 -11.22 -4.05
N ILE A 118 15.17 -10.80 -2.77
CA ILE A 118 14.22 -9.87 -2.16
C ILE A 118 14.57 -8.41 -2.39
N ARG A 119 15.86 -8.03 -2.42
CA ARG A 119 16.27 -6.62 -2.54
C ARG A 119 15.65 -5.90 -3.75
N PRO A 120 15.61 -6.47 -4.97
CA PRO A 120 14.96 -5.81 -6.10
C PRO A 120 13.48 -5.50 -5.85
N GLN A 121 12.77 -6.38 -5.14
CA GLN A 121 11.34 -6.19 -4.83
C GLN A 121 11.13 -5.09 -3.79
N ILE A 122 11.98 -5.02 -2.76
CA ILE A 122 11.94 -3.89 -1.80
C ILE A 122 12.12 -2.56 -2.52
N GLN A 123 13.05 -2.48 -3.49
CA GLN A 123 13.25 -1.25 -4.25
C GLN A 123 12.04 -0.91 -5.12
N ALA A 124 11.41 -1.90 -5.76
CA ALA A 124 10.18 -1.68 -6.52
C ALA A 124 9.05 -1.09 -5.66
N VAL A 125 8.80 -1.66 -4.46
CA VAL A 125 7.79 -1.10 -3.53
C VAL A 125 8.17 0.32 -3.11
N ARG A 126 9.45 0.58 -2.84
CA ARG A 126 9.93 1.90 -2.43
C ARG A 126 9.77 2.94 -3.55
N ASP A 127 10.03 2.57 -4.79
CA ASP A 127 9.85 3.47 -5.92
C ASP A 127 8.38 3.84 -6.08
N GLU A 128 7.46 2.89 -6.01
CA GLU A 128 6.02 3.19 -6.08
C GLU A 128 5.49 3.92 -4.85
N GLN A 129 6.02 3.65 -3.66
CA GLN A 129 5.71 4.39 -2.45
C GLN A 129 6.10 5.87 -2.62
N ARG A 130 7.28 6.15 -3.16
CA ARG A 130 7.75 7.52 -3.42
C ARG A 130 6.97 8.21 -4.53
N ASN A 131 6.61 7.49 -5.59
CA ASN A 131 5.78 8.01 -6.68
C ASN A 131 4.44 8.51 -6.12
N LEU A 132 3.75 7.66 -5.35
CA LEU A 132 2.48 8.02 -4.75
C LEU A 132 2.61 9.16 -3.72
N TYR A 133 3.66 9.12 -2.89
CA TYR A 133 3.96 10.19 -1.93
C TYR A 133 4.15 11.55 -2.64
N ALA A 134 4.84 11.55 -3.78
CA ALA A 134 5.07 12.75 -4.58
C ALA A 134 3.80 13.22 -5.30
N ASP A 135 3.01 12.31 -5.86
CA ASP A 135 1.74 12.63 -6.55
C ASP A 135 0.72 13.29 -5.62
N LEU A 136 0.71 12.87 -4.34
CA LEU A 136 -0.10 13.47 -3.28
C LEU A 136 0.48 14.78 -2.73
N ASN A 137 1.69 15.18 -3.16
CA ASN A 137 2.42 16.33 -2.63
C ASN A 137 2.59 16.28 -1.10
N CYS A 138 2.78 15.09 -0.55
CA CYS A 138 2.99 14.90 0.88
C CYS A 138 4.22 15.68 1.38
N THR A 139 4.14 16.23 2.59
CA THR A 139 5.21 17.03 3.20
C THR A 139 5.75 16.39 4.47
N GLY A 140 6.83 15.63 4.35
CA GLY A 140 7.47 14.89 5.44
C GLY A 140 8.53 13.92 4.90
N GLN A 141 9.79 14.32 4.90
CA GLN A 141 10.93 13.43 4.62
C GLN A 141 11.98 13.59 5.70
#